data_AF-A0A7W1JDM9-F1
#
_entry.id   AF-A0A7W1JDM9-F1
#
_cell.length_a   1.000
_cell.length_b   1.000
_cell.length_c   1.000
_cell.angle_alpha   90.00
_cell.angle_beta   90.00
_cell.angle_gamma   90.00
#
_symmetry.space_group_name_H-M   'P 1'
#
loop_
_entity.id
_entity.type
_entity.pdbx_description
1 polymer ?
#
loop_
_entity_poly.entity_id
_entity_poly.type
_entity_poly.pdbx_seq_one_letter_code
_entity_poly.pdbx_strand_id
1 'polypeptide(L)'
;MKDFLRDEGGGMRDEGRNERVSVEAAQGAGDTLAPSRHLLDSESHSSLIPPPSSLCLWLDWGLVVCLFVLAVAAPHSIAATQVAWLCGMFLWVIRYFVRPRPVLHRTPLDYALLGFFILTFLSALVSYDRGESIGKLRSASLFTIFYLVVENVPSRRVLRALVLTLVASCMVNVVYTFAERVVGRGVKIAGLSVESPLYAAGIRDGDTLLAVDGAALRSPEALEQALEQRPGRAPYQTIEQMPVAGAARDAKARVNFYRVEGRPTFEVERGRLLPGETPLARLGIGSWSRGRDERAAGFYGHYVTYAE
;
A
#
# COMPACT_ATOMS: atom_id res chain seq x y z
N MET A 1 9.44 -21.08 -17.31
CA MET A 1 8.18 -20.38 -17.69
C MET A 1 7.36 -21.09 -18.78
N LYS A 2 7.96 -21.88 -19.71
CA LYS A 2 7.18 -22.68 -20.69
C LYS A 2 6.49 -23.93 -20.11
N ASP A 3 7.04 -24.56 -19.08
CA ASP A 3 6.37 -25.66 -18.35
C ASP A 3 5.33 -25.18 -17.34
N PHE A 4 5.17 -23.85 -17.17
CA PHE A 4 4.23 -23.26 -16.22
C PHE A 4 2.80 -23.11 -16.78
N LEU A 5 2.62 -23.26 -18.10
CA LEU A 5 1.32 -23.13 -18.79
C LEU A 5 0.67 -24.47 -19.19
N ARG A 6 1.21 -25.62 -18.77
CA ARG A 6 0.75 -26.93 -19.27
C ARG A 6 -0.10 -27.75 -18.30
N ASP A 7 -0.48 -27.20 -17.15
CA ASP A 7 -1.07 -27.98 -16.04
C ASP A 7 -2.36 -27.37 -15.47
N GLU A 8 -3.31 -27.07 -16.37
CA GLU A 8 -4.71 -26.71 -16.05
C GLU A 8 -5.66 -27.56 -16.93
N GLY A 9 -5.46 -28.87 -16.92
CA GLY A 9 -6.30 -29.86 -17.61
C GLY A 9 -7.03 -30.77 -16.62
N GLY A 10 -7.83 -30.19 -15.72
CA GLY A 10 -8.49 -30.91 -14.63
C GLY A 10 -10.01 -30.81 -14.66
N GLY A 11 -10.64 -31.76 -15.35
CA GLY A 11 -11.91 -32.38 -14.95
C GLY A 11 -13.17 -31.50 -14.90
N MET A 12 -13.80 -31.26 -16.06
CA MET A 12 -15.22 -30.92 -16.10
C MET A 12 -16.03 -32.20 -16.18
N ARG A 13 -16.88 -32.40 -15.17
CA ARG A 13 -17.78 -33.53 -15.01
C ARG A 13 -18.75 -33.65 -16.18
N ASP A 14 -18.90 -34.90 -16.55
CA ASP A 14 -19.86 -35.52 -17.44
C ASP A 14 -21.29 -35.35 -16.90
N GLU A 15 -22.16 -34.70 -17.67
CA GLU A 15 -23.61 -34.87 -17.58
C GLU A 15 -24.18 -34.98 -18.99
N GLY A 16 -24.28 -36.22 -19.45
CA GLY A 16 -25.50 -36.75 -20.06
C GLY A 16 -25.97 -36.14 -21.37
N ARG A 17 -25.50 -36.70 -22.50
CA ARG A 17 -26.40 -36.83 -23.66
C ARG A 17 -26.14 -38.12 -24.42
N ASN A 18 -27.04 -39.04 -24.13
CA ASN A 18 -27.34 -40.26 -24.86
C ASN A 18 -27.76 -39.91 -26.29
N GLU A 19 -27.00 -40.35 -27.30
CA GLU A 19 -27.57 -40.71 -28.60
C GLU A 19 -26.71 -41.78 -29.28
N ARG A 20 -27.38 -42.91 -29.50
CA ARG A 20 -26.92 -44.09 -30.24
C ARG A 20 -26.65 -43.71 -31.70
N VAL A 21 -25.80 -44.50 -32.37
CA VAL A 21 -25.86 -45.02 -33.76
C VAL A 21 -24.43 -45.38 -34.16
N SER A 22 -24.05 -46.65 -34.01
CA SER A 22 -23.88 -47.65 -35.10
C SER A 22 -22.39 -47.89 -35.34
N VAL A 23 -21.86 -49.03 -34.89
CA VAL A 23 -21.57 -50.22 -35.72
C VAL A 23 -20.60 -49.89 -36.85
N GLU A 24 -19.31 -50.17 -36.64
CA GLU A 24 -18.56 -50.96 -37.61
C GLU A 24 -17.35 -51.65 -36.96
N ALA A 25 -17.29 -52.94 -37.22
CA ALA A 25 -16.26 -53.85 -36.77
C ALA A 25 -15.06 -53.77 -37.72
N ALA A 26 -13.85 -53.77 -37.16
CA ALA A 26 -12.67 -54.25 -37.87
C ALA A 26 -11.66 -54.82 -36.88
N GLN A 27 -11.71 -56.15 -36.76
CA GLN A 27 -10.64 -56.98 -36.25
C GLN A 27 -9.40 -56.90 -37.17
N GLY A 28 -8.24 -56.75 -36.54
CA GLY A 28 -6.92 -57.12 -37.06
C GLY A 28 -5.94 -57.00 -35.89
N ALA A 29 -5.53 -58.09 -35.21
CA ALA A 29 -4.49 -59.03 -35.66
C ALA A 29 -3.33 -58.25 -36.30
N GLY A 30 -2.16 -58.10 -35.71
CA GLY A 30 -1.52 -58.70 -34.56
C GLY A 30 -0.05 -58.31 -34.74
N ASP A 31 0.59 -57.75 -33.72
CA ASP A 31 2.04 -57.59 -33.75
C ASP A 31 2.63 -57.68 -32.36
N THR A 32 3.48 -58.68 -32.23
CA THR A 32 4.16 -59.16 -31.03
C THR A 32 5.28 -58.18 -30.69
N LEU A 33 4.97 -57.12 -29.95
CA LEU A 33 5.97 -56.18 -29.46
C LEU A 33 6.71 -56.77 -28.26
N ALA A 34 7.98 -57.10 -28.49
CA ALA A 34 8.93 -57.54 -27.48
C ALA A 34 9.04 -56.50 -26.33
N PRO A 35 9.20 -56.93 -25.07
CA PRO A 35 9.41 -56.01 -23.95
C PRO A 35 10.80 -55.37 -24.06
N SER A 36 10.85 -54.11 -24.48
CA SER A 36 12.04 -53.25 -24.47
C SER A 36 12.63 -53.18 -23.07
N ARG A 37 13.72 -53.94 -22.83
CA ARG A 37 14.54 -53.99 -21.61
C ARG A 37 15.34 -52.71 -21.31
N HIS A 38 14.95 -51.55 -21.84
CA HIS A 38 15.77 -50.33 -21.80
C HIS A 38 15.44 -49.35 -20.66
N LEU A 39 14.64 -49.77 -19.67
CA LEU A 39 14.11 -48.93 -18.58
C LEU A 39 14.79 -49.11 -17.21
N LEU A 40 15.92 -49.84 -17.11
CA LEU A 40 16.56 -50.15 -15.82
C LEU A 40 17.87 -49.39 -15.51
N ASP A 41 18.38 -48.54 -16.41
CA ASP A 41 19.64 -47.81 -16.19
C ASP A 41 19.48 -46.32 -15.84
N SER A 42 18.26 -45.85 -15.53
CA SER A 42 18.04 -44.42 -15.20
C SER A 42 18.21 -44.06 -13.72
N GLU A 43 18.52 -44.99 -12.82
CA GLU A 43 18.46 -44.73 -11.37
C GLU A 43 19.79 -44.32 -10.71
N SER A 44 20.94 -44.36 -11.39
CA SER A 44 22.25 -44.20 -10.73
C SER A 44 22.91 -42.81 -10.79
N HIS A 45 22.36 -41.84 -11.55
CA HIS A 45 23.02 -40.53 -11.75
C HIS A 45 22.51 -39.36 -10.89
N SER A 46 21.52 -39.54 -10.02
CA SER A 46 20.96 -38.45 -9.19
C SER A 46 21.77 -38.09 -7.93
N SER A 47 22.89 -38.76 -7.65
CA SER A 47 23.64 -38.61 -6.38
C SER A 47 24.78 -37.59 -6.38
N LEU A 48 25.02 -36.85 -7.48
CA LEU A 48 26.21 -35.99 -7.60
C LEU A 48 25.98 -34.48 -7.38
N ILE A 49 24.76 -34.04 -7.02
CA ILE A 49 24.52 -32.62 -6.71
C ILE A 49 24.86 -32.38 -5.23
N PRO A 50 25.92 -31.62 -4.91
CA PRO A 50 26.24 -31.32 -3.52
C PRO A 50 25.08 -30.53 -2.87
N PRO A 51 24.77 -30.79 -1.59
CA PRO A 51 23.70 -30.09 -0.90
C PRO A 51 23.98 -28.58 -0.89
N PRO A 52 22.93 -27.73 -0.96
CA PRO A 52 23.11 -26.29 -0.89
C PRO A 52 23.79 -25.89 0.42
N SER A 53 24.68 -24.90 0.34
CA SER A 53 25.32 -24.35 1.53
C SER A 53 24.27 -23.72 2.46
N SER A 54 24.48 -23.77 3.78
CA SER A 54 23.57 -23.15 4.74
C SER A 54 23.33 -21.68 4.45
N LEU A 55 24.36 -20.97 3.98
CA LEU A 55 24.26 -19.56 3.57
C LEU A 55 23.23 -19.35 2.44
N CYS A 56 23.20 -20.25 1.46
CA CYS A 56 22.21 -20.19 0.37
C CYS A 56 20.79 -20.27 0.91
N LEU A 57 20.53 -21.22 1.81
CA LEU A 57 19.21 -21.41 2.43
C LEU A 57 18.79 -20.18 3.25
N TRP A 58 19.71 -19.57 4.00
CA TRP A 58 19.45 -18.34 4.75
C TRP A 58 19.14 -17.15 3.85
N LEU A 59 19.85 -17.01 2.73
CA LEU A 59 19.58 -15.95 1.75
C LEU A 59 18.21 -16.14 1.08
N ASP A 60 17.90 -17.36 0.63
CA ASP A 60 16.62 -17.69 0.01
C ASP A 60 15.45 -17.46 0.98
N TRP A 61 15.62 -17.87 2.24
CA TRP A 61 14.65 -17.59 3.30
C TRP A 61 14.49 -16.09 3.57
N GLY A 62 15.61 -15.36 3.69
CA GLY A 62 15.61 -13.91 3.90
C GLY A 62 14.91 -13.16 2.79
N LEU A 63 15.09 -13.58 1.53
CA LEU A 63 14.39 -13.04 0.36
C LEU A 63 12.89 -13.23 0.46
N VAL A 64 12.44 -14.44 0.79
CA VAL A 64 11.02 -14.74 0.99
C VAL A 64 10.44 -13.89 2.13
N VAL A 65 11.15 -13.75 3.25
CA VAL A 65 10.74 -12.87 4.37
C VAL A 65 10.60 -11.42 3.90
N CYS A 66 11.57 -10.88 3.16
CA CYS A 66 11.48 -9.52 2.60
C CYS A 66 10.25 -9.36 1.70
N LEU A 67 9.90 -10.37 0.88
CA LEU A 67 8.69 -10.34 0.06
C LEU A 67 7.40 -10.34 0.89
N PHE A 68 7.33 -11.09 1.99
CA PHE A 68 6.19 -11.04 2.90
C PHE A 68 6.08 -9.71 3.64
N VAL A 69 7.20 -9.14 4.11
CA VAL A 69 7.22 -7.80 4.71
C VAL A 69 6.77 -6.76 3.70
N LEU A 70 7.22 -6.85 2.44
CA LEU A 70 6.79 -5.98 1.35
C LEU A 70 5.28 -6.11 1.11
N ALA A 71 4.74 -7.32 1.05
CA ALA A 71 3.30 -7.56 0.86
C ALA A 71 2.44 -7.03 2.02
N VAL A 72 2.90 -7.18 3.27
CA VAL A 72 2.23 -6.61 4.45
C VAL A 72 2.34 -5.08 4.44
N ALA A 73 3.51 -4.53 4.14
CA ALA A 73 3.75 -3.10 4.23
C ALA A 73 3.15 -2.29 3.07
N ALA A 74 3.02 -2.86 1.87
CA ALA A 74 2.59 -2.14 0.67
C ALA A 74 1.35 -1.24 0.86
N PRO A 75 0.23 -1.72 1.45
CA PRO A 75 -0.95 -0.89 1.65
C PRO A 75 -0.89 0.05 2.87
N HIS A 76 0.14 -0.05 3.73
CA HIS A 76 0.19 0.64 5.03
C HIS A 76 1.37 1.58 5.20
N SER A 77 2.51 1.35 4.55
CA SER A 77 3.71 2.15 4.75
C SER A 77 4.63 2.14 3.54
N ILE A 78 4.72 3.31 2.90
CA ILE A 78 5.65 3.56 1.78
C ILE A 78 7.09 3.31 2.23
N ALA A 79 7.49 3.86 3.38
CA ALA A 79 8.84 3.71 3.91
C ALA A 79 9.20 2.25 4.21
N ALA A 80 8.31 1.50 4.89
CA ALA A 80 8.58 0.09 5.19
C ALA A 80 8.63 -0.78 3.91
N THR A 81 7.76 -0.51 2.95
CA THR A 81 7.78 -1.18 1.62
C THR A 81 9.11 -0.96 0.92
N GLN A 82 9.60 0.28 0.94
CA GLN A 82 10.86 0.64 0.31
C GLN A 82 12.06 0.01 1.01
N VAL A 83 12.07 -0.04 2.35
CA VAL A 83 13.11 -0.74 3.12
C VAL A 83 13.10 -2.23 2.80
N ALA A 84 11.92 -2.87 2.81
CA ALA A 84 11.77 -4.29 2.50
C ALA A 84 12.24 -4.61 1.07
N TRP A 85 11.88 -3.77 0.10
CA TRP A 85 12.35 -3.87 -1.28
C TRP A 85 13.87 -3.73 -1.39
N LEU A 86 14.47 -2.69 -0.79
CA LEU A 86 15.92 -2.48 -0.83
C LEU A 86 16.69 -3.63 -0.17
N CYS A 87 16.23 -4.11 0.98
CA CYS A 87 16.79 -5.30 1.64
C CYS A 87 16.68 -6.53 0.74
N GLY A 88 15.52 -6.77 0.12
CA GLY A 88 15.32 -7.86 -0.83
C GLY A 88 16.26 -7.78 -2.03
N MET A 89 16.39 -6.60 -2.65
CA MET A 89 17.34 -6.37 -3.76
C MET A 89 18.79 -6.63 -3.34
N PHE A 90 19.18 -6.18 -2.14
CA PHE A 90 20.53 -6.40 -1.61
C PHE A 90 20.83 -7.89 -1.38
N LEU A 91 19.90 -8.62 -0.73
CA LEU A 91 20.03 -10.07 -0.55
C LEU A 91 20.07 -10.81 -1.89
N TRP A 92 19.28 -10.36 -2.87
CA TRP A 92 19.23 -10.94 -4.20
C TRP A 92 20.55 -10.74 -4.96
N VAL A 93 21.16 -9.56 -4.85
CA VAL A 93 22.49 -9.30 -5.40
C VAL A 93 23.53 -10.20 -4.74
N ILE A 94 23.55 -10.32 -3.40
CA ILE A 94 24.45 -11.23 -2.68
C ILE A 94 24.26 -12.68 -3.15
N ARG A 95 23.02 -13.09 -3.39
CA ARG A 95 22.66 -14.44 -3.82
C ARG A 95 23.34 -14.86 -5.14
N TYR A 96 23.66 -13.92 -6.04
CA TYR A 96 24.42 -14.20 -7.27
C TYR A 96 25.91 -14.50 -7.04
N PHE A 97 26.46 -14.09 -5.91
CA PHE A 97 27.85 -14.38 -5.55
C PHE A 97 28.01 -15.74 -4.85
N VAL A 98 26.92 -16.33 -4.34
CA VAL A 98 26.92 -17.62 -3.64
C VAL A 98 26.52 -18.76 -4.57
N ARG A 99 27.26 -19.89 -4.53
CA ARG A 99 26.94 -21.10 -5.31
C ARG A 99 25.89 -21.98 -4.57
N PRO A 100 24.98 -22.66 -5.29
CA PRO A 100 24.77 -22.62 -6.74
C PRO A 100 24.09 -21.30 -7.17
N ARG A 101 24.57 -20.68 -8.26
CA ARG A 101 24.04 -19.38 -8.72
C ARG A 101 22.62 -19.54 -9.27
N PRO A 102 21.72 -18.56 -9.05
CA PRO A 102 20.40 -18.58 -9.66
C PRO A 102 20.50 -18.59 -11.19
N VAL A 103 19.60 -19.33 -11.85
CA VAL A 103 19.52 -19.36 -13.32
C VAL A 103 18.69 -18.16 -13.76
N LEU A 104 19.32 -17.20 -14.43
CA LEU A 104 18.65 -15.99 -14.90
C LEU A 104 17.88 -16.30 -16.19
N HIS A 105 16.55 -16.16 -16.15
CA HIS A 105 15.71 -16.36 -17.34
C HIS A 105 15.57 -15.05 -18.10
N ARG A 106 16.20 -14.95 -19.29
CA ARG A 106 16.11 -13.74 -20.12
C ARG A 106 14.91 -13.78 -21.05
N THR A 107 14.09 -12.74 -21.01
CA THR A 107 12.99 -12.51 -21.95
C THR A 107 13.21 -11.23 -22.77
N PRO A 108 12.62 -11.10 -23.97
CA PRO A 108 12.70 -9.85 -24.75
C PRO A 108 12.21 -8.61 -24.00
N LEU A 109 11.25 -8.79 -23.07
CA LEU A 109 10.72 -7.73 -22.22
C LEU A 109 11.80 -7.15 -21.30
N ASP A 110 12.75 -7.97 -20.85
CA ASP A 110 13.81 -7.53 -19.93
C ASP A 110 14.70 -6.47 -20.56
N TYR A 111 15.03 -6.63 -21.85
CA TYR A 111 15.81 -5.65 -22.59
C TYR A 111 15.04 -4.34 -22.79
N ALA A 112 13.73 -4.42 -23.03
CA ALA A 112 12.89 -3.23 -23.16
C ALA A 112 12.80 -2.46 -21.83
N LEU A 113 12.60 -3.16 -20.71
CA LEU A 113 12.55 -2.56 -19.37
C LEU A 113 13.89 -1.96 -18.95
N LEU A 114 15.00 -2.66 -19.22
CA LEU A 114 16.35 -2.16 -18.96
C LEU A 114 16.66 -0.93 -19.82
N GLY A 115 16.32 -0.97 -21.12
CA GLY A 115 16.49 0.17 -22.02
C GLY A 115 15.68 1.38 -21.57
N PHE A 116 14.42 1.17 -21.21
CA PHE A 116 13.56 2.21 -20.61
C PHE A 116 14.24 2.80 -19.36
N PHE A 117 14.66 1.98 -18.41
CA PHE A 117 15.29 2.44 -17.17
C PHE A 117 16.57 3.24 -17.42
N ILE A 118 17.44 2.77 -18.33
CA ILE A 118 18.68 3.47 -18.70
C ILE A 118 18.36 4.83 -19.32
N LEU A 119 17.39 4.90 -20.24
CA LEU A 119 16.97 6.16 -20.87
C LEU A 119 16.37 7.12 -19.84
N THR A 120 15.52 6.63 -18.94
CA THR A 120 14.95 7.44 -17.83
C THR A 120 16.05 7.95 -16.91
N PHE A 121 17.03 7.10 -16.57
CA PHE A 121 18.18 7.47 -15.74
C PHE A 121 19.02 8.58 -16.39
N LEU A 122 19.39 8.41 -17.66
CA LEU A 122 20.14 9.43 -18.41
C LEU A 122 19.35 10.73 -18.54
N SER A 123 18.05 10.64 -18.82
CA SER A 123 17.16 11.80 -18.89
C SER A 123 17.10 12.56 -17.56
N ALA A 124 17.00 11.85 -16.43
CA ALA A 124 17.00 12.46 -15.10
C ALA A 124 18.32 13.17 -14.77
N LEU A 125 19.47 12.63 -15.20
CA LEU A 125 20.79 13.26 -15.01
C LEU A 125 20.97 14.55 -15.82
N VAL A 126 20.40 14.60 -17.04
CA VAL A 126 20.50 15.75 -17.95
C VAL A 126 19.37 16.78 -17.71
N SER A 127 18.37 16.43 -16.89
CA SER A 127 17.25 17.31 -16.57
C SER A 127 17.67 18.64 -15.95
N TYR A 128 16.89 19.70 -16.23
CA TYR A 128 17.09 21.05 -15.71
C TYR A 128 17.05 21.08 -14.18
N ASP A 129 16.08 20.37 -13.59
CA ASP A 129 16.02 20.12 -12.14
C ASP A 129 16.38 18.66 -11.85
N ARG A 130 17.69 18.43 -11.67
CA ARG A 130 18.22 17.09 -11.36
C ARG A 130 17.71 16.57 -10.02
N GLY A 131 17.51 17.45 -9.04
CA GLY A 131 17.11 17.05 -7.69
C GLY A 131 15.73 16.40 -7.72
N GLU A 132 14.76 17.08 -8.34
CA GLU A 132 13.41 16.53 -8.45
C GLU A 132 13.34 15.33 -9.41
N SER A 133 14.12 15.35 -10.50
CA SER A 133 14.13 14.26 -11.48
C SER A 133 14.74 12.97 -10.93
N ILE A 134 15.83 13.06 -10.15
CA ILE A 134 16.45 11.91 -9.48
C ILE A 134 15.49 11.32 -8.43
N GLY A 135 14.74 12.16 -7.72
CA GLY A 135 13.70 11.69 -6.80
C GLY A 135 12.67 10.78 -7.48
N LYS A 136 12.31 11.09 -8.73
CA LYS A 136 11.34 10.30 -9.53
C LYS A 136 11.90 8.97 -10.05
N LEU A 137 13.23 8.80 -10.12
CA LEU A 137 13.84 7.51 -10.52
C LEU A 137 13.48 6.37 -9.57
N ARG A 138 13.13 6.70 -8.32
CA ARG A 138 12.66 5.71 -7.36
C ARG A 138 11.40 4.99 -7.85
N SER A 139 10.42 5.72 -8.35
CA SER A 139 9.20 5.12 -8.93
C SER A 139 9.54 4.28 -10.16
N ALA A 140 10.42 4.78 -11.04
CA ALA A 140 10.88 4.03 -12.21
C ALA A 140 11.57 2.71 -11.83
N SER A 141 12.22 2.60 -10.67
CA SER A 141 12.85 1.35 -10.21
C SER A 141 11.87 0.31 -9.65
N LEU A 142 10.60 0.63 -9.43
CA LEU A 142 9.61 -0.28 -8.83
C LEU A 142 9.35 -1.53 -9.69
N PHE A 143 9.58 -1.48 -11.01
CA PHE A 143 9.47 -2.69 -11.83
C PHE A 143 10.43 -3.81 -11.37
N THR A 144 11.50 -3.49 -10.65
CA THR A 144 12.41 -4.51 -10.10
C THR A 144 11.74 -5.41 -9.07
N ILE A 145 10.66 -4.96 -8.42
CA ILE A 145 9.84 -5.79 -7.52
C ILE A 145 9.29 -7.01 -8.29
N PHE A 146 8.90 -6.85 -9.56
CA PHE A 146 8.44 -7.95 -10.38
C PHE A 146 9.51 -9.04 -10.51
N TYR A 147 10.75 -8.67 -10.83
CA TYR A 147 11.88 -9.61 -10.91
C TYR A 147 12.20 -10.23 -9.57
N LEU A 148 12.15 -9.45 -8.49
CA LEU A 148 12.36 -9.95 -7.14
C LEU A 148 11.34 -11.04 -6.79
N VAL A 149 10.07 -10.88 -7.18
CA VAL A 149 9.03 -11.90 -6.97
C VAL A 149 9.22 -13.10 -7.89
N VAL A 150 9.38 -12.89 -9.20
CA VAL A 150 9.43 -13.98 -10.19
C VAL A 150 10.61 -14.92 -9.97
N GLU A 151 11.79 -14.36 -9.65
CA GLU A 151 13.02 -15.16 -9.52
C GLU A 151 13.19 -15.77 -8.12
N ASN A 152 12.52 -15.23 -7.08
CA ASN A 152 12.74 -15.67 -5.70
C ASN A 152 11.54 -16.36 -5.04
N VAL A 153 10.41 -16.53 -5.74
CA VAL A 153 9.27 -17.31 -5.21
C VAL A 153 9.40 -18.78 -5.63
N PRO A 154 9.76 -19.69 -4.70
CA PRO A 154 10.17 -21.05 -5.06
C PRO A 154 9.00 -21.98 -5.42
N SER A 155 7.76 -21.62 -5.06
CA SER A 155 6.61 -22.50 -5.29
C SER A 155 5.30 -21.74 -5.44
N ARG A 156 4.32 -22.37 -6.12
CA ARG A 156 2.94 -21.88 -6.22
C ARG A 156 2.28 -21.68 -4.85
N ARG A 157 2.68 -22.45 -3.83
CA ARG A 157 2.15 -22.30 -2.46
C ARG A 157 2.61 -21.00 -1.83
N VAL A 158 3.90 -20.66 -1.96
CA VAL A 158 4.44 -19.38 -1.47
C VAL A 158 3.82 -18.21 -2.22
N LEU A 159 3.65 -18.32 -3.55
CA LEU A 159 2.97 -17.29 -4.33
C LEU A 159 1.54 -17.05 -3.84
N ARG A 160 0.75 -18.12 -3.65
CA ARG A 160 -0.62 -18.02 -3.12
C ARG A 160 -0.63 -17.39 -1.73
N ALA A 161 0.31 -17.76 -0.86
CA ALA A 161 0.43 -17.17 0.48
C ALA A 161 0.77 -15.67 0.42
N LEU A 162 1.68 -15.24 -0.48
CA LEU A 162 2.00 -13.83 -0.68
C LEU A 162 0.78 -13.03 -1.17
N VAL A 163 0.04 -13.55 -2.15
CA VAL A 163 -1.18 -12.91 -2.66
C VAL A 163 -2.23 -12.80 -1.56
N LEU A 164 -2.48 -13.87 -0.81
CA LEU A 164 -3.42 -13.85 0.32
C LEU A 164 -2.98 -12.87 1.41
N THR A 165 -1.67 -12.76 1.67
CA THR A 165 -1.11 -11.80 2.62
C THR A 165 -1.35 -10.37 2.17
N LEU A 166 -1.09 -10.05 0.89
CA LEU A 166 -1.34 -8.73 0.33
C LEU A 166 -2.83 -8.37 0.39
N VAL A 167 -3.71 -9.30 -0.01
CA VAL A 167 -5.17 -9.10 0.06
C VAL A 167 -5.62 -8.88 1.51
N ALA A 168 -5.18 -9.71 2.45
CA ALA A 168 -5.51 -9.56 3.86
C ALA A 168 -5.02 -8.22 4.41
N SER A 169 -3.81 -7.79 4.03
CA SER A 169 -3.26 -6.48 4.39
C SER A 169 -4.13 -5.33 3.86
N CYS A 170 -4.55 -5.39 2.60
CA CYS A 170 -5.51 -4.41 2.04
C CYS A 170 -6.86 -4.42 2.77
N MET A 171 -7.35 -5.59 3.21
CA MET A 171 -8.62 -5.69 3.96
C MET A 171 -8.56 -4.99 5.31
N VAL A 172 -7.41 -4.91 5.97
CA VAL A 172 -7.24 -4.14 7.21
C VAL A 172 -7.59 -2.66 6.98
N ASN A 173 -7.17 -2.07 5.87
CA ASN A 173 -7.51 -0.68 5.52
C ASN A 173 -9.02 -0.51 5.24
N VAL A 174 -9.66 -1.48 4.59
CA VAL A 174 -11.11 -1.46 4.34
C VAL A 174 -11.87 -1.46 5.67
N VAL A 175 -11.52 -2.38 6.58
CA VAL A 175 -12.13 -2.46 7.91
C VAL A 175 -11.88 -1.19 8.71
N TYR A 176 -10.66 -0.67 8.69
CA TYR A 176 -10.31 0.59 9.36
C TYR A 176 -11.15 1.76 8.85
N THR A 177 -11.25 1.93 7.53
CA THR A 177 -12.01 3.02 6.91
C THR A 177 -13.51 2.89 7.23
N PHE A 178 -14.03 1.67 7.22
CA PHE A 178 -15.42 1.41 7.62
C PHE A 178 -15.65 1.73 9.10
N ALA A 179 -14.74 1.34 9.99
CA ALA A 179 -14.81 1.66 11.41
C ALA A 179 -14.78 3.17 11.65
N GLU A 180 -13.88 3.91 11.00
CA GLU A 180 -13.85 5.38 11.06
C GLU A 180 -15.16 6.00 10.58
N ARG A 181 -15.74 5.46 9.49
CA ARG A 181 -17.01 5.94 8.94
C ARG A 181 -18.19 5.74 9.91
N VAL A 182 -18.24 4.59 10.58
CA VAL A 182 -19.28 4.26 11.57
C VAL A 182 -19.14 5.14 12.82
N VAL A 183 -17.93 5.21 13.36
CA VAL A 183 -17.62 5.99 14.57
C VAL A 183 -17.82 7.48 14.32
N GLY A 184 -17.52 7.94 13.10
CA GLY A 184 -17.46 9.36 12.73
C GLY A 184 -16.24 10.06 13.34
N ARG A 185 -15.78 11.13 12.69
CA ARG A 185 -14.60 11.90 13.12
C ARG A 185 -14.92 13.39 13.17
N GLY A 186 -14.27 14.09 14.09
CA GLY A 186 -14.41 15.54 14.22
C GLY A 186 -15.76 16.00 14.77
N VAL A 187 -15.95 17.32 14.72
CA VAL A 187 -17.16 18.04 15.14
C VAL A 187 -17.77 18.66 13.91
N LYS A 188 -18.87 18.08 13.42
CA LYS A 188 -19.66 18.64 12.32
C LYS A 188 -20.60 19.69 12.87
N ILE A 189 -20.49 20.90 12.36
CA ILE A 189 -21.20 22.08 12.85
C ILE A 189 -22.55 22.20 12.13
N ALA A 190 -23.60 22.52 12.88
CA ALA A 190 -24.91 22.89 12.36
C ALA A 190 -25.45 24.11 13.12
N GLY A 191 -26.11 25.03 12.40
CA GLY A 191 -26.58 26.31 12.95
C GLY A 191 -25.45 27.24 13.42
N LEU A 192 -24.38 27.41 12.64
CA LEU A 192 -23.31 28.36 12.99
C LEU A 192 -23.78 29.83 12.93
N SER A 193 -23.62 30.55 14.03
CA SER A 193 -23.93 31.99 14.14
C SER A 193 -22.96 32.86 13.34
N VAL A 194 -23.48 33.92 12.70
CA VAL A 194 -22.67 34.92 11.97
C VAL A 194 -21.75 35.70 12.90
N GLU A 195 -22.10 35.81 14.18
CA GLU A 195 -21.29 36.48 15.20
C GLU A 195 -20.16 35.57 15.74
N SER A 196 -20.16 34.28 15.40
CA SER A 196 -19.16 33.33 15.89
C SER A 196 -17.75 33.69 15.41
N PRO A 197 -16.71 33.55 16.27
CA PRO A 197 -15.32 33.66 15.83
C PRO A 197 -14.97 32.62 14.74
N LEU A 198 -15.65 31.48 14.70
CA LEU A 198 -15.48 30.47 13.66
C LEU A 198 -15.99 30.98 12.31
N TYR A 199 -17.15 31.66 12.31
CA TYR A 199 -17.72 32.23 11.09
C TYR A 199 -16.82 33.33 10.51
N ALA A 200 -16.27 34.19 11.38
CA ALA A 200 -15.30 35.21 11.02
C ALA A 200 -14.01 34.63 10.40
N ALA A 201 -13.60 33.44 10.84
CA ALA A 201 -12.44 32.73 10.30
C ALA A 201 -12.70 32.02 8.95
N GLY A 202 -13.94 32.06 8.44
CA GLY A 202 -14.31 31.43 7.17
C GLY A 202 -14.95 30.04 7.30
N ILE A 203 -15.13 29.54 8.52
CA ILE A 203 -15.86 28.29 8.77
C ILE A 203 -17.35 28.53 8.48
N ARG A 204 -18.01 27.53 7.91
CA ARG A 204 -19.41 27.59 7.49
C ARG A 204 -20.19 26.43 8.08
N ASP A 205 -21.51 26.57 8.00
CA ASP A 205 -22.41 25.52 8.43
C ASP A 205 -22.23 24.24 7.58
N GLY A 206 -22.25 23.08 8.24
CA GLY A 206 -21.99 21.79 7.60
C GLY A 206 -20.51 21.39 7.52
N ASP A 207 -19.57 22.28 7.85
CA ASP A 207 -18.14 21.94 7.94
C ASP A 207 -17.87 20.96 9.10
N THR A 208 -16.91 20.04 8.90
CA THR A 208 -16.48 19.08 9.92
C THR A 208 -15.10 19.46 10.46
N LEU A 209 -15.02 19.97 11.69
CA LEU A 209 -13.75 20.33 12.33
C LEU A 209 -13.00 19.09 12.80
N LEU A 210 -11.77 18.91 12.36
CA LEU A 210 -10.98 17.70 12.58
C LEU A 210 -9.94 17.85 13.70
N ALA A 211 -9.25 18.98 13.77
CA ALA A 211 -8.17 19.20 14.73
C ALA A 211 -7.93 20.69 14.99
N VAL A 212 -7.38 21.02 16.15
CA VAL A 212 -6.90 22.36 16.51
C VAL A 212 -5.43 22.26 16.91
N ASP A 213 -4.57 22.99 16.21
CA ASP A 213 -3.11 22.98 16.40
C ASP A 213 -2.47 21.59 16.34
N GLY A 214 -3.11 20.68 15.59
CA GLY A 214 -2.71 19.28 15.47
C GLY A 214 -3.35 18.33 16.48
N ALA A 215 -4.01 18.83 17.53
CA ALA A 215 -4.77 18.01 18.45
C ALA A 215 -6.14 17.63 17.85
N ALA A 216 -6.44 16.34 17.79
CA ALA A 216 -7.69 15.84 17.20
C ALA A 216 -8.91 16.29 18.02
N LEU A 217 -9.92 16.86 17.34
CA LEU A 217 -11.18 17.26 17.93
C LEU A 217 -12.16 16.10 17.96
N ARG A 218 -12.79 15.90 19.12
CA ARG A 218 -13.84 14.88 19.31
C ARG A 218 -15.15 15.45 19.84
N SER A 219 -15.13 16.67 20.37
CA SER A 219 -16.30 17.35 20.92
C SER A 219 -16.12 18.88 20.89
N PRO A 220 -17.22 19.65 21.00
CA PRO A 220 -17.17 21.11 21.08
C PRO A 220 -16.42 21.63 22.31
N GLU A 221 -16.48 20.92 23.43
CA GLU A 221 -15.76 21.27 24.67
C GLU A 221 -14.24 21.28 24.43
N ALA A 222 -13.74 20.29 23.68
CA ALA A 222 -12.32 20.23 23.31
C ALA A 222 -11.92 21.38 22.38
N LEU A 223 -12.83 21.82 21.51
CA LEU A 223 -12.61 22.98 20.63
C LEU A 223 -12.57 24.28 21.44
N GLU A 224 -13.56 24.49 22.30
CA GLU A 224 -13.61 25.64 23.20
C GLU A 224 -12.33 25.73 24.04
N GLN A 225 -12.00 24.65 24.75
CA GLN A 225 -10.80 24.57 25.58
C GLN A 225 -9.54 24.86 24.77
N ALA A 226 -9.44 24.32 23.54
CA ALA A 226 -8.32 24.60 22.66
C ALA A 226 -8.26 26.06 22.21
N LEU A 227 -9.39 26.76 22.04
CA LEU A 227 -9.42 28.19 21.67
C LEU A 227 -9.21 29.13 22.86
N GLU A 228 -9.49 28.68 24.08
CA GLU A 228 -9.22 29.43 25.31
C GLU A 228 -7.79 29.28 25.80
N GLN A 229 -7.25 28.06 25.73
CA GLN A 229 -5.90 27.81 26.17
C GLN A 229 -4.91 28.52 25.26
N ARG A 230 -4.03 29.33 25.87
CA ARG A 230 -2.79 29.74 25.20
C ARG A 230 -2.00 28.48 24.87
N PRO A 231 -1.38 28.39 23.68
CA PRO A 231 -0.70 27.17 23.26
C PRO A 231 0.39 26.80 24.27
N GLY A 232 0.09 25.83 25.13
CA GLY A 232 1.09 25.05 25.84
C GLY A 232 1.81 24.23 24.78
N ARG A 233 3.13 24.41 24.68
CA ARG A 233 4.03 23.73 23.73
C ARG A 233 3.58 22.27 23.49
N ALA A 234 2.99 22.00 22.32
CA ALA A 234 2.50 20.66 21.99
C ALA A 234 3.67 19.65 22.04
N PRO A 235 3.60 18.52 22.77
CA PRO A 235 4.76 17.65 22.99
C PRO A 235 5.22 16.86 21.76
N TYR A 236 4.44 16.78 20.69
CA TYR A 236 4.75 15.94 19.54
C TYR A 236 4.18 16.55 18.25
N GLN A 237 4.92 17.45 17.62
CA GLN A 237 4.72 17.76 16.20
C GLN A 237 5.82 17.07 15.40
N THR A 238 5.42 16.07 14.62
CA THR A 238 6.26 15.36 13.65
C THR A 238 6.84 16.36 12.64
N ILE A 239 8.13 16.19 12.35
CA ILE A 239 9.08 17.20 11.85
C ILE A 239 8.79 17.74 10.42
N GLU A 240 7.79 17.25 9.70
CA GLU A 240 7.62 17.60 8.26
C GLU A 240 6.72 18.82 7.97
N GLN A 241 6.31 19.58 8.99
CA GLN A 241 5.74 20.91 8.78
C GLN A 241 6.59 21.94 9.52
N MET A 242 7.78 22.24 8.97
CA MET A 242 8.67 23.22 9.57
C MET A 242 8.05 24.63 9.56
N PRO A 243 8.26 25.42 10.62
CA PRO A 243 7.65 26.72 10.84
C PRO A 243 8.56 27.87 10.38
N VAL A 244 7.97 28.85 9.70
CA VAL A 244 8.55 30.20 9.61
C VAL A 244 8.27 30.93 10.93
N ALA A 245 9.29 31.61 11.45
CA ALA A 245 9.38 32.24 12.76
C ALA A 245 8.33 33.34 13.03
N GLY A 246 7.93 33.47 14.30
CA GLY A 246 7.31 34.70 14.83
C GLY A 246 6.28 34.44 15.92
N ALA A 247 6.55 34.94 17.12
CA ALA A 247 5.75 34.85 18.35
C ALA A 247 4.29 35.41 18.26
N ALA A 248 3.82 35.80 17.08
CA ALA A 248 2.43 36.20 16.84
C ALA A 248 1.46 34.99 16.68
N ARG A 249 1.97 33.76 16.55
CA ARG A 249 1.14 32.54 16.45
C ARG A 249 0.32 32.24 17.71
N ASP A 250 0.71 32.78 18.86
CA ASP A 250 0.01 32.47 20.11
C ASP A 250 -1.39 33.08 20.21
N ALA A 251 -1.71 34.07 19.37
CA ALA A 251 -3.03 34.70 19.34
C ALA A 251 -4.07 33.92 18.53
N LYS A 252 -3.65 33.04 17.63
CA LYS A 252 -4.56 32.31 16.73
C LYS A 252 -4.39 30.80 16.86
N ALA A 253 -5.47 30.07 16.71
CA ALA A 253 -5.50 28.62 16.67
C ALA A 253 -5.68 28.14 15.23
N ARG A 254 -4.90 27.14 14.83
CA ARG A 254 -5.01 26.53 13.50
C ARG A 254 -6.03 25.43 13.53
N VAL A 255 -7.22 25.71 13.00
CA VAL A 255 -8.33 24.75 12.94
C VAL A 255 -8.31 24.06 11.58
N ASN A 256 -8.00 22.77 11.59
CA ASN A 256 -8.13 21.90 10.43
C ASN A 256 -9.57 21.40 10.36
N PHE A 257 -10.15 21.45 9.17
CA PHE A 257 -11.49 20.92 8.95
C PHE A 257 -11.59 20.26 7.58
N TYR A 258 -12.69 19.54 7.40
CA TYR A 258 -13.00 18.82 6.19
C TYR A 258 -14.18 19.48 5.48
N ARG A 259 -13.99 19.71 4.18
CA ARG A 259 -15.06 19.99 3.21
C ARG A 259 -14.87 19.08 2.01
N VAL A 260 -15.92 18.90 1.20
CA VAL A 260 -15.86 18.03 0.03
C VAL A 260 -14.80 18.48 -0.99
N GLU A 261 -14.48 19.78 -1.02
CA GLU A 261 -13.48 20.38 -1.90
C GLU A 261 -12.05 20.28 -1.35
N GLY A 262 -11.85 20.04 -0.04
CA GLY A 262 -10.51 19.98 0.53
C GLY A 262 -10.42 19.92 2.05
N ARG A 263 -9.18 20.02 2.55
CA ARG A 263 -8.84 20.06 3.98
C ARG A 263 -8.09 21.35 4.33
N PRO A 264 -8.71 22.53 4.18
CA PRO A 264 -8.00 23.76 4.49
C PRO A 264 -7.84 23.93 6.00
N THR A 265 -6.85 24.74 6.37
CA THR A 265 -6.59 25.15 7.74
C THR A 265 -6.98 26.61 7.86
N PHE A 266 -7.87 26.95 8.78
CA PHE A 266 -8.20 28.33 9.10
C PHE A 266 -7.54 28.76 10.42
N GLU A 267 -7.23 30.04 10.52
CA GLU A 267 -6.73 30.65 11.75
C GLU A 267 -7.89 31.32 12.49
N VAL A 268 -8.20 30.83 13.69
CA VAL A 268 -9.26 31.35 14.56
C VAL A 268 -8.64 32.13 15.70
N GLU A 269 -9.12 33.34 15.98
CA GLU A 269 -8.66 34.15 17.12
C GLU A 269 -8.96 33.46 18.45
N ARG A 270 -7.96 33.32 19.32
CA ARG A 270 -8.11 32.77 20.67
C ARG A 270 -8.72 33.79 21.61
N GLY A 271 -9.42 33.30 22.64
CA GLY A 271 -10.00 34.13 23.69
C GLY A 271 -11.10 35.10 23.24
N ARG A 272 -11.52 35.08 21.98
CA ARG A 272 -12.64 35.87 21.43
C ARG A 272 -13.91 35.02 21.27
N LEU A 273 -14.22 34.22 22.29
CA LEU A 273 -15.46 33.44 22.33
C LEU A 273 -16.64 34.34 22.69
N LEU A 274 -17.83 33.97 22.23
CA LEU A 274 -19.07 34.64 22.59
C LEU A 274 -19.37 34.45 24.09
N PRO A 275 -20.14 35.36 24.72
CA PRO A 275 -20.68 35.11 26.04
C PRO A 275 -21.68 33.95 26.01
N GLY A 276 -21.63 33.07 27.00
CA GLY A 276 -22.56 31.94 27.10
C GLY A 276 -22.17 31.00 28.24
N GLU A 277 -23.12 30.20 28.71
CA GLU A 277 -22.90 29.21 29.77
C GLU A 277 -22.43 27.86 29.24
N THR A 278 -22.66 27.58 27.96
CA THR A 278 -22.32 26.30 27.32
C THR A 278 -21.25 26.47 26.24
N PRO A 279 -20.42 25.44 25.99
CA PRO A 279 -19.43 25.44 24.91
C PRO A 279 -20.04 25.82 23.56
N LEU A 280 -21.21 25.27 23.25
CA LEU A 280 -21.94 25.52 22.01
C LEU A 280 -22.34 27.00 21.88
N ALA A 281 -22.89 27.60 22.94
CA ALA A 281 -23.26 29.02 22.93
C ALA A 281 -22.03 29.93 22.73
N ARG A 282 -20.93 29.62 23.45
CA ARG A 282 -19.68 30.40 23.38
C ARG A 282 -18.97 30.28 22.03
N LEU A 283 -19.10 29.13 21.37
CA LEU A 283 -18.64 28.91 20.00
C LEU A 283 -19.63 29.43 18.94
N GLY A 284 -20.83 29.82 19.33
CA GLY A 284 -21.91 30.21 18.40
C GLY A 284 -22.40 29.06 17.52
N ILE A 285 -22.40 27.82 18.02
CA ILE A 285 -22.85 26.62 17.32
C ILE A 285 -24.24 26.22 17.83
N GLY A 286 -25.24 26.11 16.95
CA GLY A 286 -26.58 25.69 17.34
C GLY A 286 -26.68 24.21 17.73
N SER A 287 -26.06 23.32 16.93
CA SER A 287 -25.97 21.89 17.23
C SER A 287 -24.75 21.27 16.55
N TRP A 288 -24.39 20.05 16.94
CA TRP A 288 -23.28 19.35 16.33
C TRP A 288 -23.56 17.85 16.22
N SER A 289 -22.86 17.22 15.28
CA SER A 289 -22.80 15.76 15.16
C SER A 289 -21.37 15.32 14.86
N ARG A 290 -21.09 14.02 14.91
CA ARG A 290 -19.83 13.53 14.35
C ARG A 290 -19.84 13.64 12.83
N GLY A 291 -18.71 14.05 12.26
CA GLY A 291 -18.52 14.06 10.82
C GLY A 291 -18.54 12.63 10.27
N ARG A 292 -19.48 12.36 9.38
CA ARG A 292 -19.56 11.13 8.59
C ARG A 292 -19.72 11.46 7.12
N ASP A 293 -19.13 12.56 6.68
CA ASP A 293 -19.13 13.03 5.30
C ASP A 293 -17.75 12.92 4.67
N GLU A 294 -16.71 12.63 5.46
CA GLU A 294 -15.35 12.36 4.99
C GLU A 294 -15.37 11.22 3.95
N ARG A 295 -14.96 11.53 2.72
CA ARG A 295 -14.68 10.51 1.71
C ARG A 295 -13.62 9.56 2.26
N ALA A 296 -13.76 8.27 1.95
CA ALA A 296 -12.74 7.27 2.25
C ALA A 296 -11.40 7.71 1.65
N ALA A 297 -10.54 8.28 2.49
CA ALA A 297 -9.12 8.44 2.23
C ALA A 297 -8.49 7.23 2.91
N GLY A 298 -7.81 6.36 2.16
CA GLY A 298 -7.07 5.26 2.77
C GLY A 298 -5.98 5.77 3.73
N PHE A 299 -5.09 4.87 4.16
CA PHE A 299 -4.05 5.17 5.15
C PHE A 299 -3.19 6.42 4.84
N TYR A 300 -2.98 6.73 3.55
CA TYR A 300 -2.09 7.81 3.13
C TYR A 300 -2.67 9.23 3.21
N GLY A 301 -3.94 9.41 3.61
CA GLY A 301 -4.52 10.73 3.88
C GLY A 301 -4.57 11.71 2.69
N HIS A 302 -4.12 11.28 1.52
CA HIS A 302 -4.10 12.01 0.25
C HIS A 302 -5.02 11.31 -0.75
N TYR A 303 -5.70 12.09 -1.60
CA TYR A 303 -6.60 11.57 -2.65
C TYR A 303 -5.85 10.98 -3.84
N VAL A 304 -4.55 11.24 -3.91
CA VAL A 304 -3.64 10.72 -4.94
C VAL A 304 -2.90 9.56 -4.29
N THR A 305 -2.74 8.44 -5.00
CA THR A 305 -1.90 7.26 -4.65
C THR A 305 -2.59 6.05 -3.97
N TYR A 306 -3.47 5.40 -4.73
CA TYR A 306 -3.37 3.94 -4.88
C TYR A 306 -2.68 3.56 -6.21
N ALA A 307 -2.16 4.54 -6.96
CA ALA A 307 -1.63 4.39 -8.32
C ALA A 307 -0.21 4.98 -8.48
N GLU A 308 0.63 4.90 -7.45
CA GLU A 308 2.08 5.01 -7.59
C GLU A 308 2.75 3.65 -7.40
#